data_AF-D2H2T1-F1
#
_entry.id   AF-D2H2T1-F1
#
_cell.length_a   1.000
_cell.length_b   1.000
_cell.length_c   1.000
_cell.angle_alpha   90.00
_cell.angle_beta   90.00
_cell.angle_gamma   90.00
#
_symmetry.space_group_name_H-M   'P 1'
#
loop_
_entity.id
_entity.type
_entity.pdbx_description
1 polymer ?
#
loop_
_entity_poly.entity_id
_entity_poly.type
_entity_poly.pdbx_seq_one_letter_code
_entity_poly.pdbx_strand_id
1 'polypeptide(L)'
;LTQGQQRYFYSIMRIYNSRPQWEALQNRYIHSLQHQQLLGYITQQEALASATVLRDSIKRASAKEAPQRSIRRKPSAMTRTWLSAPPGSVGRPRAQSAGLGSLRN
;
A
#
# COMPACT_ATOMS: atom_id res chain seq x y z
N LEU A 1 1.38 -31.47 -0.06
CA LEU A 1 1.06 -30.10 0.42
C LEU A 1 -0.43 -29.93 0.52
N THR A 2 -0.92 -29.43 1.65
CA THR A 2 -2.33 -29.13 1.86
C THR A 2 -2.73 -27.87 1.10
N GLN A 3 -4.02 -27.73 0.82
CA GLN A 3 -4.55 -26.52 0.18
C GLN A 3 -4.27 -25.25 1.00
N GLY A 4 -4.23 -25.36 2.32
CA GLY A 4 -3.88 -24.25 3.22
C GLY A 4 -2.44 -23.76 3.00
N GLN A 5 -1.48 -24.68 2.88
CA GLN A 5 -0.07 -24.36 2.61
C GLN A 5 0.08 -23.64 1.26
N GLN A 6 -0.62 -24.10 0.22
CA GLN A 6 -0.60 -23.46 -1.09
C GLN A 6 -1.13 -22.01 -1.04
N ARG A 7 -2.24 -21.77 -0.33
CA ARG A 7 -2.79 -20.41 -0.15
C ARG A 7 -1.84 -19.52 0.65
N TYR A 8 -1.16 -20.07 1.65
CA TYR A 8 -0.16 -19.37 2.44
C TYR A 8 1.01 -18.90 1.56
N PHE A 9 1.61 -19.79 0.76
CA PHE A 9 2.69 -19.40 -0.17
C PHE A 9 2.27 -18.29 -1.12
N TYR A 10 1.11 -18.45 -1.76
CA TYR A 10 0.58 -17.42 -2.66
C TYR A 10 0.37 -16.07 -1.95
N SER A 11 -0.15 -16.08 -0.72
CA SER A 11 -0.40 -14.86 0.05
C SER A 11 0.89 -14.15 0.43
N ILE A 12 1.93 -14.89 0.82
CA ILE A 12 3.26 -14.32 1.08
C ILE A 12 3.86 -13.73 -0.19
N MET A 13 3.84 -14.46 -1.31
CA MET A 13 4.39 -13.95 -2.57
C MET A 13 3.70 -12.67 -3.03
N ARG A 14 2.40 -12.51 -2.75
CA ARG A 14 1.62 -11.33 -3.10
C ARG A 14 1.98 -10.07 -2.29
N ILE A 15 2.57 -10.20 -1.10
CA ILE A 15 2.91 -9.06 -0.23
C ILE A 15 4.20 -8.38 -0.71
N TYR A 16 5.15 -9.16 -1.21
CA TYR A 16 6.35 -8.61 -1.81
C TYR A 16 6.02 -8.14 -3.23
N ASN A 17 6.35 -6.89 -3.57
CA ASN A 17 5.85 -6.23 -4.79
C ASN A 17 6.97 -6.05 -5.84
N SER A 18 8.10 -6.76 -5.67
CA SER A 18 9.26 -6.63 -6.54
C SER A 18 9.95 -7.97 -6.76
N ARG A 19 10.28 -8.25 -8.03
CA ARG A 19 11.08 -9.40 -8.46
C ARG A 19 12.30 -9.72 -7.58
N PRO A 20 13.18 -8.75 -7.24
CA PRO A 20 14.36 -9.07 -6.42
C PRO A 20 14.01 -9.57 -5.02
N GLN A 21 12.89 -9.13 -4.44
CA GLN A 21 12.44 -9.64 -3.14
C GLN A 21 11.95 -11.09 -3.24
N TRP A 22 11.35 -11.47 -4.37
CA TRP A 22 10.88 -12.85 -4.58
C TRP A 22 12.03 -13.83 -4.78
N GLU A 23 13.05 -13.43 -5.53
CA GLU A 23 14.25 -14.24 -5.72
C GLU A 23 14.99 -14.45 -4.39
N ALA A 24 15.16 -13.39 -3.60
CA ALA A 24 15.76 -13.49 -2.27
C ALA A 24 14.95 -14.42 -1.34
N LEU A 25 13.63 -14.30 -1.35
CA LEU A 25 12.74 -15.14 -0.55
C LEU A 25 12.75 -16.59 -1.02
N GLN A 26 12.77 -16.82 -2.33
CA GLN A 26 12.88 -18.16 -2.92
C GLN A 26 14.18 -18.83 -2.51
N ASN A 27 15.31 -18.13 -2.60
CA ASN A 27 16.62 -18.66 -2.21
C ASN A 27 16.66 -19.04 -0.73
N ARG A 28 16.12 -18.18 0.15
CA ARG A 28 16.01 -18.50 1.58
C ARG A 28 15.14 -19.73 1.81
N TYR A 29 14.01 -19.83 1.11
CA TYR A 29 13.09 -20.94 1.29
C TYR A 29 13.68 -22.27 0.80
N ILE A 30 14.36 -22.28 -0.34
CA ILE A 30 15.07 -23.48 -0.85
C ILE A 30 16.15 -23.91 0.13
N HIS A 31 16.94 -22.96 0.65
CA HIS A 31 17.98 -23.25 1.64
C HIS A 31 17.39 -23.84 2.93
N SER A 32 16.27 -23.28 3.43
CA SER A 32 15.56 -23.82 4.58
C SER A 32 15.01 -25.23 4.32
N LEU A 33 14.45 -25.50 3.14
CA LEU A 33 13.96 -26.84 2.77
C LEU A 33 15.11 -27.86 2.74
N GLN A 34 16.24 -27.51 2.15
CA GLN A 34 17.42 -28.39 2.13
C GLN A 34 17.89 -28.71 3.55
N HIS A 35 17.93 -27.70 4.42
CA HIS A 35 18.30 -27.88 5.82
C HIS A 35 17.28 -28.76 6.57
N GLN A 36 15.98 -28.52 6.38
CA GLN A 36 14.92 -29.34 6.99
C GLN A 36 14.95 -30.79 6.49
N GLN A 37 15.30 -31.01 5.23
CA GLN A 37 15.48 -32.36 4.68
C GLN A 37 16.69 -33.05 5.31
N LEU A 38 17.81 -32.33 5.47
CA LEU A 38 19.02 -32.88 6.12
C LEU A 38 18.76 -33.27 7.59
N LEU A 39 17.93 -32.47 8.28
CA LEU A 39 17.52 -32.75 9.66
C LEU A 39 16.45 -33.85 9.77
N GLY A 40 15.94 -34.37 8.65
CA GLY A 40 14.91 -35.41 8.63
C GLY A 40 13.51 -34.93 9.03
N TYR A 41 13.28 -33.62 9.12
CA TYR A 41 11.94 -33.07 9.40
C TYR A 41 10.97 -33.22 8.24
N ILE A 42 11.50 -33.26 7.02
CA ILE A 42 10.72 -33.43 5.80
C ILE A 42 11.39 -34.47 4.92
N THR A 43 10.56 -35.19 4.16
CA THR A 43 11.03 -36.10 3.12
C THR A 43 11.53 -35.33 1.90
N GLN A 44 12.38 -35.96 1.09
CA GLN A 44 12.81 -35.41 -0.19
C GLN A 44 11.62 -35.09 -1.11
N GLN A 45 10.60 -35.96 -1.11
CA GLN A 45 9.40 -35.76 -1.92
C GLN A 45 8.60 -34.53 -1.47
N GLU A 46 8.50 -34.28 -0.15
CA GLU A 46 7.85 -33.09 0.38
C GLU A 46 8.63 -31.81 0.08
N ALA A 47 9.96 -31.86 0.15
CA ALA A 47 10.83 -30.75 -0.24
C ALA A 47 10.63 -30.39 -1.72
N LEU A 48 10.62 -31.38 -2.61
CA LEU A 48 10.38 -31.20 -4.04
C LEU A 48 8.97 -30.68 -4.36
N ALA A 49 7.95 -31.23 -3.70
CA ALA A 49 6.58 -30.73 -3.83
C ALA A 49 6.48 -29.26 -3.40
N SER A 50 7.16 -28.89 -2.32
CA SER A 50 7.18 -27.51 -1.77
C SER A 50 7.90 -26.54 -2.69
N ALA A 51 9.04 -26.94 -3.25
CA ALA A 51 9.75 -26.15 -4.24
C ALA A 51 8.91 -25.89 -5.51
N THR A 52 8.15 -26.90 -5.96
CA THR A 52 7.26 -26.77 -7.13
C THR A 52 6.13 -25.77 -6.85
N VAL A 53 5.43 -25.93 -5.74
CA VAL A 53 4.34 -25.00 -5.35
C VAL A 53 4.85 -23.57 -5.18
N LEU A 54 6.05 -23.40 -4.61
CA LEU A 54 6.67 -22.10 -4.49
C LEU A 54 6.91 -21.46 -5.87
N ARG A 55 7.52 -22.20 -6.81
CA ARG A 55 7.75 -21.72 -8.18
C ARG A 55 6.44 -21.32 -8.88
N ASP A 56 5.39 -22.11 -8.73
CA ASP A 56 4.09 -21.80 -9.31
C ASP A 56 3.43 -20.57 -8.69
N SER A 57 3.59 -20.39 -7.38
CA SER A 57 3.07 -19.21 -6.67
C SER A 57 3.74 -17.92 -7.12
N ILE A 58 5.07 -17.95 -7.32
CA ILE A 58 5.87 -16.84 -7.87
C ILE A 58 5.43 -16.54 -9.32
N LYS A 59 5.27 -17.57 -10.16
CA LYS A 59 4.80 -17.41 -11.54
C LYS A 59 3.40 -16.78 -11.60
N ARG A 60 2.50 -17.21 -10.72
CA ARG A 60 1.13 -16.64 -10.61
C ARG A 60 1.11 -15.23 -10.06
N ALA A 61 1.97 -14.92 -9.10
CA ALA A 61 2.08 -13.57 -8.56
C ALA A 61 2.63 -12.61 -9.63
N SER A 62 3.68 -13.00 -10.36
CA SER A 62 4.32 -12.14 -11.38
C SER A 62 3.41 -11.86 -12.56
N ALA A 63 2.63 -12.86 -12.98
CA ALA A 63 1.62 -12.68 -14.01
C ALA A 63 0.48 -11.72 -13.61
N LYS A 64 0.34 -11.39 -12.31
CA LYS A 64 -0.62 -10.38 -11.83
C LYS A 64 0.00 -8.99 -11.68
N GLU A 65 1.32 -8.87 -11.58
CA GLU A 65 2.02 -7.59 -11.57
C GLU A 65 2.07 -6.93 -12.97
N ALA A 66 2.03 -7.71 -14.04
CA ALA A 66 2.00 -7.21 -15.41
C ALA A 66 0.68 -7.55 -16.14
N PRO A 67 0.00 -6.60 -16.82
CA PRO A 67 -0.23 -5.21 -16.48
C PRO A 67 -1.34 -5.11 -15.43
N GLN A 68 -1.06 -4.33 -14.40
CA GLN A 68 -2.01 -3.63 -13.55
C GLN A 68 -3.35 -3.45 -14.29
N ARG A 69 -4.37 -4.22 -13.88
CA ARG A 69 -5.76 -3.95 -14.26
C ARG A 69 -5.91 -2.45 -14.23
N SER A 70 -6.32 -1.88 -15.36
CA SER A 70 -6.93 -0.57 -15.40
C SER A 70 -8.10 -0.61 -14.44
N ILE A 71 -7.82 -0.44 -13.15
CA ILE A 71 -8.81 -0.04 -12.17
C ILE A 71 -9.18 1.32 -12.71
N ARG A 72 -10.26 1.35 -13.50
CA ARG A 72 -11.02 2.55 -13.79
C ARG A 72 -11.40 3.08 -12.43
N ARG A 73 -10.52 3.91 -11.85
CA ARG A 73 -10.79 4.76 -10.71
C ARG A 73 -11.94 5.62 -11.21
N LYS A 74 -13.17 5.22 -10.92
CA LYS A 74 -14.28 6.15 -10.92
C LYS A 74 -13.84 7.25 -9.95
N PRO A 75 -13.66 8.50 -10.39
CA PRO A 75 -13.50 9.59 -9.46
C PRO A 75 -14.83 9.65 -8.71
N SER A 76 -14.86 9.14 -7.48
CA SER A 76 -15.93 9.50 -6.57
C SER A 76 -15.72 10.98 -6.31
N ALA A 77 -16.52 11.81 -6.98
CA ALA A 77 -16.52 13.25 -6.83
C ALA A 77 -16.98 13.56 -5.40
N MET A 78 -16.05 13.48 -4.46
CA MET A 78 -16.25 13.98 -3.11
C MET A 78 -15.83 15.44 -3.15
N THR A 79 -16.77 16.29 -3.58
CA THR A 79 -16.67 17.73 -3.46
C THR A 79 -16.64 18.06 -1.97
N ARG A 80 -15.45 18.01 -1.36
CA ARG A 80 -15.24 18.67 -0.09
C ARG A 80 -15.24 20.16 -0.39
N THR A 81 -16.40 20.77 -0.24
CA THR A 81 -16.55 22.22 -0.12
C THR A 81 -15.79 22.63 1.14
N TRP A 82 -14.50 22.91 0.98
CA TRP A 82 -13.77 23.70 1.97
C TRP A 82 -14.34 25.11 1.86
N LEU A 83 -15.29 25.44 2.73
CA LEU A 83 -15.60 26.83 3.03
C LEU A 83 -14.36 27.39 3.73
N SER A 84 -13.44 27.93 2.93
CA SER A 84 -12.34 28.74 3.41
C SER A 84 -12.93 29.94 4.13
N ALA A 85 -12.85 29.93 5.45
CA ALA A 85 -13.14 31.10 6.27
C ALA A 85 -12.24 32.25 5.82
N PRO A 86 -12.76 33.47 5.59
CA PRO A 86 -11.92 34.62 5.27
C PRO A 86 -11.05 34.96 6.49
N PRO A 87 -9.73 35.12 6.35
CA PRO A 87 -8.91 35.62 7.45
C PRO A 87 -9.32 37.06 7.76
N GLY A 88 -9.72 37.31 9.00
CA GLY A 88 -10.12 38.62 9.48
C GLY A 88 -8.99 39.64 9.32
N SER A 89 -9.29 40.73 8.61
CA SER A 89 -8.53 41.97 8.65
C SER A 89 -9.36 43.05 9.36
N VAL A 90 -9.41 42.98 10.69
CA VAL A 90 -9.88 44.13 11.50
C VAL A 90 -8.70 45.11 11.64
N GLY A 91 -8.36 45.75 10.52
CA GLY A 91 -7.57 46.97 10.51
C GLY A 91 -8.48 48.14 10.85
N ARG A 92 -8.43 48.59 12.11
CA ARG A 92 -9.18 49.70 12.67
C ARG A 92 -8.64 51.05 12.15
N PRO A 93 -9.45 51.94 11.57
CA PRO A 93 -9.15 53.36 11.56
C PRO A 93 -9.93 54.03 12.69
N ARG A 94 -9.18 54.42 13.71
CA ARG A 94 -9.61 55.32 14.78
C ARG A 94 -9.38 56.76 14.29
N ALA A 95 -10.45 57.50 14.04
CA ALA A 95 -10.55 58.96 14.25
C ALA A 95 -11.96 59.41 13.84
N GLN A 96 -12.84 59.59 14.83
CA GLN A 96 -14.05 60.42 14.66
C GLN A 96 -13.64 61.83 15.08
N SER A 97 -13.50 62.73 14.10
CA SER A 97 -13.30 64.15 14.33
C SER A 97 -14.64 64.73 14.82
N ALA A 98 -14.71 65.05 16.10
CA ALA A 98 -15.72 65.93 16.66
C ALA A 98 -15.51 67.35 16.12
N GLY A 99 -16.60 68.04 15.79
CA GLY A 99 -16.55 69.45 15.41
C GLY A 99 -17.73 69.89 14.55
N LEU A 100 -18.94 69.71 15.08
CA LEU A 100 -20.14 70.36 14.57
C LEU A 100 -19.93 71.88 14.59
N GLY A 101 -20.21 72.50 13.44
CA GLY A 101 -20.13 73.94 13.24
C GLY A 101 -20.98 74.70 14.24
N SER A 102 -20.38 75.71 14.86
CA SER A 102 -21.08 76.78 15.54
C SER A 102 -21.44 77.85 14.50
N LEU A 103 -22.73 78.02 14.24
CA LEU A 103 -23.25 79.23 13.62
C LEU A 103 -24.63 79.55 14.21
N ARG A 104 -24.69 80.74 14.85
CA ARG A 104 -25.85 81.65 14.90
C ARG A 104 -26.90 81.45 16.02
N ASN A 105 -26.85 82.29 17.06
CA ASN A 105 -27.54 83.58 17.14
C ASN A 105 -26.97 84.43 18.27
#